data_AF-A0A1V5NYQ8-F1
#
_entry.id   AF-A0A1V5NYQ8-F1
#
_cell.length_a   1.000
_cell.length_b   1.000
_cell.length_c   1.000
_cell.angle_alpha   90.00
_cell.angle_beta   90.00
_cell.angle_gamma   90.00
#
_symmetry.space_group_name_H-M   'P 1'
#
loop_
_entity.id
_entity.type
_entity.pdbx_description
1 polymer ?
#
loop_
_entity_poly.entity_id
_entity_poly.type
_entity_poly.pdbx_seq_one_letter_code
_entity_poly.pdbx_strand_id
1 'polypeptide(L)'
;MSRQIPARFFPGVTVVRLYLHQENRVVYMQLEDYLVGVVGAEMPAEFPLDALKAQAVAARTYVLKRVNVNATGVENTLHTGADVCDDHRHGQAWLSREELKKRWGAVRYYKYYYKIKKAVDETRGQVLTYQGELIEPSYHSSCGGRTEDAADVWKFQAPYLKSVPCPYDADPNPVQTASFSFEQVDQALGTSLSAVPVSGREKAAVDIQLVEKTGTGRPKVLLIGNRQFSAVAVRDQLGLRSTSFTWDIEGDTVTFTTTGNGHGAGLCQYGAKGMADHGYDYRVILGHYYSGAEIIDTQKRK
;
A
#
# COMPACT_ATOMS: atom_id res chain seq x y z
N MET A 1 15.27 -19.07 -32.54
CA MET A 1 16.55 -18.57 -31.99
C MET A 1 16.28 -17.26 -31.25
N SER A 2 15.86 -17.36 -29.98
CA SER A 2 15.66 -16.21 -29.10
C SER A 2 17.04 -15.77 -28.62
N ARG A 3 17.49 -14.58 -29.03
CA ARG A 3 18.71 -13.98 -28.49
C ARG A 3 18.43 -13.59 -27.03
N GLN A 4 18.67 -14.51 -26.11
CA GLN A 4 18.93 -14.19 -24.71
C GLN A 4 20.11 -13.21 -24.68
N ILE A 5 19.82 -11.95 -24.36
CA ILE A 5 20.85 -10.98 -24.04
C ILE A 5 21.38 -11.38 -22.65
N PRO A 6 22.67 -11.75 -22.50
CA PRO A 6 23.19 -12.16 -21.22
C PRO A 6 23.20 -10.96 -20.26
N ALA A 7 22.68 -11.18 -19.06
CA ALA A 7 22.79 -10.26 -17.93
C ALA A 7 24.27 -10.15 -17.51
N ARG A 8 25.04 -9.32 -18.21
CA ARG A 8 26.33 -8.83 -17.73
C ARG A 8 26.17 -7.40 -17.27
N PHE A 9 26.17 -7.25 -15.94
CA PHE A 9 26.86 -6.18 -15.22
C PHE A 9 26.93 -4.83 -15.96
N PHE A 10 25.94 -3.97 -15.75
CA PHE A 10 26.16 -2.53 -15.87
C PHE A 10 26.79 -2.06 -14.55
N PRO A 11 28.07 -1.65 -14.53
CA PRO A 11 28.59 -0.94 -13.38
C PRO A 11 27.88 0.42 -13.35
N GLY A 12 26.88 0.56 -12.46
CA GLY A 12 26.20 1.83 -12.19
C GLY A 12 24.74 1.98 -12.64
N VAL A 13 24.08 0.95 -13.20
CA VAL A 13 22.65 1.05 -13.57
C VAL A 13 21.89 -0.20 -13.12
N THR A 14 21.05 -0.07 -12.10
CA THR A 14 20.13 -1.12 -11.65
C THR A 14 19.00 -1.30 -12.67
N VAL A 15 18.79 -2.53 -13.13
CA VAL A 15 17.69 -2.92 -14.02
C VAL A 15 16.65 -3.70 -13.22
N VAL A 16 15.37 -3.37 -13.42
CA VAL A 16 14.23 -4.03 -12.80
C VAL A 16 13.57 -4.96 -13.82
N ARG A 17 13.31 -6.20 -13.42
CA ARG A 17 12.48 -7.16 -14.17
C ARG A 17 11.05 -7.08 -13.66
N LEU A 18 10.18 -6.43 -14.43
CA LEU A 18 8.78 -6.24 -14.09
C LEU A 18 7.91 -7.23 -14.85
N TYR A 19 7.10 -8.01 -14.14
CA TYR A 19 6.04 -8.80 -14.75
C TYR A 19 4.80 -7.93 -15.00
N LEU A 20 4.30 -7.91 -16.24
CA LEU A 20 3.08 -7.20 -16.65
C LEU A 20 1.92 -8.20 -16.76
N HIS A 21 0.90 -8.05 -15.92
CA HIS A 21 -0.23 -8.98 -15.88
C HIS A 21 -1.06 -8.97 -17.17
N GLN A 22 -1.29 -7.80 -17.76
CA GLN A 22 -2.10 -7.69 -18.99
C GLN A 22 -1.42 -8.35 -20.20
N GLU A 23 -0.09 -8.30 -20.24
CA GLU A 23 0.69 -8.80 -21.37
C GLU A 23 1.27 -10.20 -21.13
N ASN A 24 1.13 -10.73 -19.91
CA ASN A 24 1.67 -12.01 -19.47
C ASN A 24 3.16 -12.18 -19.84
N ARG A 25 3.97 -11.14 -19.60
CA ARG A 25 5.41 -11.14 -19.92
C ARG A 25 6.23 -10.31 -18.95
N VAL A 26 7.52 -10.62 -18.89
CA VAL A 26 8.52 -9.84 -18.15
C VAL A 26 9.16 -8.80 -19.06
N VAL A 27 9.19 -7.56 -18.61
CA VAL A 27 9.89 -6.45 -19.26
C VAL A 27 11.05 -5.97 -18.39
N TYR A 28 12.03 -5.34 -19.03
CA TYR A 28 13.27 -4.86 -18.39
C TYR A 28 13.31 -3.35 -18.51
N MET A 29 13.59 -2.66 -17.41
CA MET A 29 13.68 -1.20 -17.40
C MET A 29 14.69 -0.71 -16.38
N GLN A 30 15.20 0.51 -16.58
CA GLN A 30 16.06 1.14 -15.60
C GLN A 30 15.26 1.46 -14.34
N LEU A 31 15.89 1.31 -13.17
CA LEU A 31 15.25 1.56 -11.87
C LEU A 31 14.55 2.92 -11.81
N GLU A 32 15.18 3.98 -12.30
CA GLU A 32 14.60 5.32 -12.23
C GLU A 32 13.38 5.48 -13.17
N ASP A 33 13.36 4.82 -14.34
CA ASP A 33 12.19 4.80 -15.22
C ASP A 33 11.05 3.98 -14.60
N TYR A 34 11.36 2.87 -13.93
CA TYR A 34 10.40 2.08 -13.17
C TYR A 34 9.73 2.92 -12.08
N LEU A 35 10.52 3.66 -11.31
CA LEU A 35 10.03 4.46 -10.19
C LEU A 35 9.12 5.61 -10.62
N VAL A 36 9.33 6.22 -11.80
CA VAL A 36 8.39 7.20 -12.35
C VAL A 36 7.01 6.57 -12.57
N GLY A 37 6.99 5.34 -13.11
CA GLY A 37 5.76 4.57 -13.29
C GLY A 37 5.08 4.23 -11.97
N VAL A 38 5.85 3.82 -10.95
CA VAL A 38 5.30 3.54 -9.60
C VAL A 38 4.72 4.79 -8.96
N VAL A 39 5.49 5.87 -8.86
CA VAL A 39 5.04 7.10 -8.18
C VAL A 39 3.81 7.70 -8.89
N GLY A 40 3.75 7.65 -10.23
CA GLY A 40 2.58 8.11 -10.99
C GLY A 40 1.35 7.19 -10.91
N ALA A 41 1.54 5.93 -10.55
CA ALA A 41 0.46 4.98 -10.32
C ALA A 41 -0.11 5.11 -8.90
N GLU A 42 0.78 5.28 -7.91
CA GLU A 42 0.49 5.24 -6.47
C GLU A 42 0.00 6.56 -5.90
N MET A 43 0.55 7.70 -6.34
CA MET A 43 0.22 9.02 -5.78
C MET A 43 -0.32 9.98 -6.84
N PRO A 44 -1.32 10.81 -6.50
CA PRO A 44 -1.74 11.89 -7.39
C PRO A 44 -0.58 12.85 -7.66
N ALA A 45 -0.32 13.13 -8.94
CA ALA A 45 0.80 13.97 -9.37
C ALA A 45 0.70 15.42 -8.88
N GLU A 46 -0.50 15.85 -8.48
CA GLU A 46 -0.78 17.14 -7.87
C GLU A 46 -0.14 17.29 -6.49
N PHE A 47 0.11 16.19 -5.76
CA PHE A 47 0.64 16.24 -4.39
C PHE A 47 1.99 16.98 -4.32
N PRO A 48 2.32 17.62 -3.20
CA PRO A 48 3.56 18.37 -3.04
C PRO A 48 4.80 17.55 -3.41
N LEU A 49 5.84 18.24 -3.88
CA LEU A 49 7.06 17.57 -4.37
C LEU A 49 7.70 16.68 -3.30
N ASP A 50 7.74 17.13 -2.04
CA ASP A 50 8.31 16.35 -0.94
C ASP A 50 7.49 15.09 -0.58
N ALA A 51 6.17 15.11 -0.78
CA ALA A 51 5.35 13.90 -0.65
C ALA A 51 5.69 12.89 -1.76
N LEU A 52 5.87 13.35 -3.00
CA LEU A 52 6.31 12.51 -4.12
C LEU A 52 7.73 11.97 -3.92
N LYS A 53 8.62 12.75 -3.32
CA LYS A 53 9.99 12.31 -2.95
C LYS A 53 9.96 11.22 -1.89
N ALA A 54 9.13 11.37 -0.84
CA ALA A 54 8.97 10.34 0.18
C ALA A 54 8.50 9.01 -0.43
N GLN A 55 7.52 9.05 -1.32
CA GLN A 55 7.07 7.88 -2.07
C GLN A 55 8.14 7.30 -2.99
N ALA A 56 8.94 8.14 -3.66
CA ALA A 56 10.03 7.67 -4.51
C ALA A 56 11.09 6.89 -3.71
N VAL A 57 11.47 7.37 -2.52
CA VAL A 57 12.42 6.67 -1.63
C VAL A 57 11.83 5.36 -1.10
N ALA A 58 10.56 5.36 -0.68
CA ALA A 58 9.86 4.15 -0.24
C ALA A 58 9.77 3.11 -1.37
N ALA A 59 9.32 3.52 -2.56
CA ALA A 59 9.25 2.66 -3.74
C ALA A 59 10.62 2.10 -4.15
N ARG A 60 11.67 2.94 -4.12
CA ARG A 60 13.04 2.53 -4.43
C ARG A 60 13.55 1.47 -3.43
N THR A 61 13.29 1.68 -2.15
CA THR A 61 13.66 0.72 -1.10
C THR A 61 12.95 -0.62 -1.31
N TYR A 62 11.65 -0.59 -1.61
CA TYR A 62 10.84 -1.80 -1.84
C TYR A 62 11.38 -2.64 -3.00
N VAL A 63 11.64 -2.01 -4.14
CA VAL A 63 12.10 -2.72 -5.34
C VAL A 63 13.54 -3.19 -5.17
N LEU A 64 14.42 -2.40 -4.55
CA LEU A 64 15.82 -2.82 -4.33
C LEU A 64 15.96 -3.99 -3.34
N LYS A 65 15.02 -4.14 -2.41
CA LYS A 65 14.95 -5.33 -1.53
C LYS A 65 14.59 -6.62 -2.30
N ARG A 66 13.92 -6.49 -3.45
CA ARG A 66 13.46 -7.60 -4.30
C ARG A 66 14.37 -7.84 -5.49
N VAL A 67 14.94 -6.78 -6.07
CA VAL A 67 15.91 -6.88 -7.16
C VAL A 67 17.14 -7.60 -6.67
N ASN A 68 17.42 -8.73 -7.30
CA ASN A 68 18.41 -9.70 -6.86
C ASN A 68 19.86 -9.27 -7.20
N VAL A 69 20.34 -8.16 -6.63
CA VAL A 69 21.67 -7.61 -6.96
C VAL A 69 22.82 -8.52 -6.50
N ASN A 70 22.62 -9.41 -5.51
CA ASN A 70 23.67 -10.27 -4.94
C ASN A 70 23.23 -11.70 -4.55
N ALA A 71 22.24 -12.30 -5.23
CA ALA A 71 21.68 -13.61 -4.86
C ALA A 71 20.98 -13.66 -3.48
N THR A 72 20.59 -12.51 -2.92
CA THR A 72 19.88 -12.36 -1.63
C THR A 72 18.51 -11.69 -1.76
N GLY A 73 18.02 -11.45 -2.97
CA GLY A 73 16.72 -10.82 -3.20
C GLY A 73 15.56 -11.73 -2.78
N VAL A 74 14.44 -11.14 -2.34
CA VAL A 74 13.20 -11.89 -2.07
C VAL A 74 12.65 -12.40 -3.40
N GLU A 75 12.57 -13.73 -3.56
CA GLU A 75 12.10 -14.35 -4.80
C GLU A 75 10.61 -14.07 -5.03
N ASN A 76 10.27 -13.68 -6.26
CA ASN A 76 8.88 -13.58 -6.69
C ASN A 76 8.35 -14.98 -7.02
N THR A 77 7.75 -15.64 -6.03
CA THR A 77 7.22 -17.00 -6.17
C THR A 77 6.00 -17.09 -7.08
N LEU A 78 5.29 -15.98 -7.31
CA LEU A 78 4.12 -15.94 -8.20
C LEU A 78 4.52 -15.75 -9.67
N HIS A 79 5.63 -15.08 -9.92
CA HIS A 79 6.11 -14.77 -11.27
C HIS A 79 7.62 -15.06 -11.39
N THR A 80 7.95 -16.34 -11.56
CA THR A 80 9.34 -16.79 -11.69
C THR A 80 10.07 -16.02 -12.78
N GLY A 81 11.22 -15.43 -12.42
CA GLY A 81 12.05 -14.64 -13.34
C GLY A 81 11.81 -13.12 -13.30
N ALA A 82 10.80 -12.64 -12.57
CA ALA A 82 10.58 -11.22 -12.29
C ALA A 82 11.07 -10.83 -10.89
N ASP A 83 11.43 -9.56 -10.70
CA ASP A 83 11.72 -8.98 -9.38
C ASP A 83 10.43 -8.47 -8.72
N VAL A 84 9.51 -7.90 -9.50
CA VAL A 84 8.25 -7.28 -9.05
C VAL A 84 7.14 -7.47 -10.11
N CYS A 85 5.89 -7.15 -9.77
CA CYS A 85 4.75 -7.11 -10.69
C CYS A 85 3.96 -5.81 -10.58
N ASP A 86 3.13 -5.52 -11.58
CA ASP A 86 2.27 -4.34 -11.68
C ASP A 86 0.95 -4.41 -10.89
N ASP A 87 0.68 -5.52 -10.18
CA ASP A 87 -0.48 -5.63 -9.27
C ASP A 87 -0.15 -5.07 -7.88
N HIS A 88 -0.81 -3.98 -7.50
CA HIS A 88 -0.73 -3.34 -6.18
C HIS A 88 -1.10 -4.25 -4.99
N ARG A 89 -1.82 -5.36 -5.22
CA ARG A 89 -2.17 -6.33 -4.17
C ARG A 89 -1.00 -7.25 -3.80
N HIS A 90 -0.01 -7.36 -4.66
CA HIS A 90 1.17 -8.20 -4.47
C HIS A 90 2.47 -7.39 -4.43
N GLY A 91 2.57 -6.40 -5.31
CA GLY A 91 3.72 -5.56 -5.55
C GLY A 91 3.46 -4.10 -5.17
N GLN A 92 3.75 -3.23 -6.12
CA GLN A 92 3.41 -1.83 -6.10
C GLN A 92 2.63 -1.55 -7.38
N ALA A 93 1.71 -0.58 -7.35
CA ALA A 93 1.05 -0.15 -8.56
C ALA A 93 2.11 0.38 -9.54
N TRP A 94 1.99 0.03 -10.82
CA TRP A 94 2.85 0.56 -11.88
C TRP A 94 2.01 0.88 -13.10
N LEU A 95 2.29 2.02 -13.74
CA LEU A 95 1.69 2.42 -15.00
C LEU A 95 2.77 2.81 -16.00
N SER A 96 2.60 2.38 -17.23
CA SER A 96 3.44 2.76 -18.36
C SER A 96 3.26 4.25 -18.71
N ARG A 97 4.19 4.80 -19.50
CA ARG A 97 4.08 6.19 -20.01
C ARG A 97 2.80 6.42 -20.80
N GLU A 98 2.34 5.42 -21.55
CA GLU A 98 1.12 5.49 -22.33
C GLU A 98 -0.12 5.54 -21.44
N GLU A 99 -0.16 4.72 -20.40
CA GLU A 99 -1.25 4.72 -19.41
C GLU A 99 -1.27 6.00 -18.59
N LEU A 100 -0.10 6.52 -18.17
CA LEU A 100 0.00 7.82 -17.49
C LEU A 100 -0.49 8.96 -18.40
N LYS A 101 -0.15 8.93 -19.70
CA LYS A 101 -0.64 9.92 -20.68
C LYS A 101 -2.15 9.82 -20.88
N LYS A 102 -2.70 8.61 -20.89
CA LYS A 102 -4.16 8.38 -20.94
C LYS A 102 -4.83 8.92 -19.68
N ARG A 103 -4.25 8.66 -18.50
CA ARG A 103 -4.77 9.08 -17.20
C ARG A 103 -4.86 10.60 -17.04
N TRP A 104 -3.82 11.31 -17.45
CA TRP A 104 -3.73 12.76 -17.24
C TRP A 104 -4.14 13.60 -18.46
N GLY A 105 -4.30 12.97 -19.62
CA GLY A 105 -4.47 13.66 -20.90
C GLY A 105 -3.16 14.32 -21.38
N ALA A 106 -3.09 14.59 -22.69
CA ALA A 106 -1.85 15.04 -23.33
C ALA A 106 -1.27 16.34 -22.76
N VAL A 107 -2.13 17.27 -22.31
CA VAL A 107 -1.71 18.59 -21.81
C VAL A 107 -1.08 18.48 -20.43
N ARG A 108 -1.73 17.83 -19.47
CA ARG A 108 -1.22 17.71 -18.09
C ARG A 108 -0.11 16.68 -17.97
N TYR A 109 -0.05 15.72 -18.90
CA TYR A 109 0.94 14.65 -18.90
C TYR A 109 2.36 15.17 -18.72
N TYR A 110 2.82 16.11 -19.54
CA TYR A 110 4.20 16.59 -19.45
C TYR A 110 4.50 17.26 -18.11
N LYS A 111 3.58 18.11 -17.61
CA LYS A 111 3.73 18.76 -16.31
C LYS A 111 3.87 17.74 -15.18
N TYR A 112 2.99 16.74 -15.15
CA TYR A 112 2.95 15.74 -14.09
C TYR A 112 4.09 14.74 -14.19
N TYR A 113 4.38 14.26 -15.39
CA TYR A 113 5.50 13.37 -15.67
C TYR A 113 6.82 14.00 -15.22
N TYR A 114 7.12 15.24 -15.62
CA TYR A 114 8.38 15.88 -15.23
C TYR A 114 8.45 16.26 -13.75
N LYS A 115 7.31 16.55 -13.10
CA LYS A 115 7.27 16.75 -11.64
C LYS A 115 7.60 15.46 -10.88
N ILE A 116 7.02 14.33 -11.28
CA ILE A 116 7.32 13.02 -10.69
C ILE A 116 8.77 12.62 -11.00
N LYS A 117 9.21 12.79 -12.25
CA LYS A 117 10.60 12.51 -12.63
C LYS A 117 11.57 13.33 -11.79
N LYS A 118 11.28 14.62 -11.55
CA LYS A 118 12.08 15.47 -10.65
C LYS A 118 12.15 14.89 -9.23
N ALA A 119 11.05 14.41 -8.67
CA ALA A 119 11.05 13.77 -7.34
C ALA A 119 11.92 12.49 -7.29
N VAL A 120 11.83 11.67 -8.34
CA VAL A 120 12.64 10.45 -8.49
C VAL A 120 14.13 10.81 -8.63
N ASP A 121 14.46 11.76 -9.50
CA ASP A 121 15.84 12.20 -9.76
C ASP A 121 16.49 12.86 -8.53
N GLU A 122 15.76 13.73 -7.81
CA GLU A 122 16.29 14.42 -6.61
C GLU A 122 16.47 13.49 -5.40
N THR A 123 15.89 12.29 -5.44
CA THR A 123 16.05 11.23 -4.43
C THR A 123 16.86 10.04 -4.94
N ARG A 124 17.55 10.21 -6.07
CA ARG A 124 18.32 9.14 -6.70
C ARG A 124 19.30 8.51 -5.70
N GLY A 125 19.34 7.18 -5.69
CA GLY A 125 20.22 6.42 -4.80
C GLY A 125 19.80 6.39 -3.34
N GLN A 126 18.76 7.12 -2.93
CA GLN A 126 18.31 7.17 -1.54
C GLN A 126 17.34 6.03 -1.23
N VAL A 127 17.63 5.33 -0.14
CA VAL A 127 16.84 4.19 0.37
C VAL A 127 16.72 4.27 1.89
N LEU A 128 15.73 3.56 2.43
CA LEU A 128 15.49 3.45 3.86
C LEU A 128 16.11 2.17 4.41
N THR A 129 16.85 2.30 5.50
CA THR A 129 17.48 1.18 6.20
C THR A 129 17.18 1.19 7.68
N TYR A 130 17.20 0.03 8.31
CA TYR A 130 17.16 -0.13 9.75
C TYR A 130 18.25 -1.12 10.14
N GLN A 131 19.13 -0.74 11.06
CA GLN A 131 20.30 -1.56 11.45
C GLN A 131 21.17 -2.02 10.26
N GLY A 132 21.30 -1.17 9.24
CA GLY A 132 22.12 -1.44 8.06
C GLY A 132 21.45 -2.27 6.96
N GLU A 133 20.23 -2.75 7.18
CA GLU A 133 19.46 -3.54 6.20
C GLU A 133 18.30 -2.74 5.60
N LEU A 134 17.93 -3.02 4.34
CA LEU A 134 16.76 -2.41 3.70
C LEU A 134 15.47 -2.79 4.43
N ILE A 135 14.67 -1.79 4.79
CA ILE A 135 13.38 -2.00 5.45
C ILE A 135 12.34 -2.58 4.48
N GLU A 136 11.21 -3.08 4.98
CA GLU A 136 9.98 -3.21 4.19
C GLU A 136 9.19 -1.89 4.27
N PRO A 137 9.20 -1.05 3.23
CA PRO A 137 8.68 0.32 3.31
C PRO A 137 7.20 0.35 2.91
N SER A 138 6.33 -0.29 3.70
CA SER A 138 4.90 -0.34 3.42
C SER A 138 4.27 1.06 3.42
N TYR A 139 3.31 1.30 2.52
CA TYR A 139 2.61 2.57 2.42
C TYR A 139 1.16 2.35 1.97
N HIS A 140 0.29 3.30 2.28
CA HIS A 140 -1.13 3.23 1.99
C HIS A 140 -1.72 4.63 1.77
N SER A 141 -2.95 4.68 1.26
CA SER A 141 -3.59 5.94 0.84
C SER A 141 -3.88 6.88 2.02
N SER A 142 -4.70 6.45 2.98
CA SER A 142 -5.10 7.26 4.13
C SER A 142 -5.19 6.38 5.38
N CYS A 143 -4.68 6.87 6.51
CA CYS A 143 -4.63 6.09 7.74
C CYS A 143 -5.85 6.32 8.64
N GLY A 144 -6.61 7.40 8.43
CA GLY A 144 -7.73 7.77 9.30
C GLY A 144 -7.31 8.42 10.61
N GLY A 145 -6.16 9.11 10.62
CA GLY A 145 -5.64 9.87 11.76
C GLY A 145 -4.50 9.21 12.55
N ARG A 146 -4.27 7.90 12.37
CA ARG A 146 -3.10 7.19 12.94
C ARG A 146 -2.75 5.94 12.14
N THR A 147 -1.46 5.64 12.00
CA THR A 147 -1.00 4.41 11.35
C THR A 147 -1.16 3.19 12.27
N GLU A 148 -1.00 1.99 11.72
CA GLU A 148 -1.11 0.72 12.43
C GLU A 148 0.26 0.05 12.62
N ASP A 149 0.40 -0.73 13.68
CA ASP A 149 1.59 -1.55 13.89
C ASP A 149 1.63 -2.70 12.86
N ALA A 150 2.79 -2.95 12.26
CA ALA A 150 2.91 -4.03 11.27
C ALA A 150 2.45 -5.38 11.81
N ALA A 151 2.69 -5.69 13.09
CA ALA A 151 2.30 -6.94 13.73
C ALA A 151 0.78 -7.19 13.78
N ASP A 152 -0.01 -6.11 13.79
CA ASP A 152 -1.47 -6.16 13.81
C ASP A 152 -2.07 -6.21 12.39
N VAL A 153 -1.31 -5.78 11.38
CA VAL A 153 -1.67 -5.91 9.95
C VAL A 153 -1.20 -7.23 9.36
N TRP A 154 0.04 -7.59 9.64
CA TRP A 154 0.76 -8.76 9.17
C TRP A 154 1.41 -9.44 10.37
N LYS A 155 1.37 -10.77 10.48
CA LYS A 155 1.84 -11.49 11.68
C LYS A 155 3.37 -11.48 11.91
N PHE A 156 4.11 -10.49 11.37
CA PHE A 156 5.54 -10.30 11.57
C PHE A 156 5.83 -8.99 12.31
N GLN A 157 6.95 -8.96 13.03
CA GLN A 157 7.41 -7.75 13.71
C GLN A 157 8.35 -6.95 12.80
N ALA A 158 8.07 -5.67 12.65
CA ALA A 158 8.98 -4.70 12.05
C ALA A 158 9.16 -3.52 13.02
N PRO A 159 10.34 -3.36 13.65
CA PRO A 159 10.60 -2.29 14.61
C PRO A 159 10.39 -0.88 14.06
N TYR A 160 10.52 -0.72 12.74
CA TYR A 160 10.36 0.54 12.01
C TYR A 160 8.93 0.77 11.47
N LEU A 161 8.02 -0.21 11.54
CA LEU A 161 6.61 -0.06 11.17
C LEU A 161 5.75 -0.03 12.42
N LYS A 162 5.87 1.08 13.16
CA LYS A 162 5.10 1.34 14.37
C LYS A 162 3.94 2.27 14.10
N SER A 163 2.92 2.16 14.95
CA SER A 163 1.84 3.12 14.96
C SER A 163 2.36 4.51 15.37
N VAL A 164 2.11 5.51 14.51
CA VAL A 164 2.44 6.92 14.74
C VAL A 164 1.22 7.80 14.47
N PRO A 165 1.00 8.88 15.26
CA PRO A 165 -0.04 9.87 14.97
C PRO A 165 0.09 10.43 13.56
N CYS A 166 -1.03 10.68 12.88
CA CYS A 166 -1.04 11.27 11.54
C CYS A 166 -2.02 12.46 11.52
N PRO A 167 -1.67 13.58 12.19
CA PRO A 167 -2.57 14.72 12.34
C PRO A 167 -2.84 15.47 11.02
N TYR A 168 -2.03 15.22 9.99
CA TYR A 168 -2.15 15.87 8.69
C TYR A 168 -2.75 14.97 7.61
N ASP A 169 -3.46 13.90 7.98
CA ASP A 169 -4.19 13.06 7.02
C ASP A 169 -5.29 13.89 6.33
N ALA A 170 -5.04 14.27 5.08
CA ALA A 170 -5.89 15.16 4.31
C ALA A 170 -6.67 14.43 3.20
N ASP A 171 -7.09 13.19 3.44
CA ASP A 171 -8.00 12.48 2.52
C ASP A 171 -9.30 13.32 2.36
N PRO A 172 -9.70 13.69 1.13
CA PRO A 172 -10.95 14.43 0.91
C PRO A 172 -12.19 13.60 1.25
N ASN A 173 -12.08 12.27 1.31
CA ASN A 173 -13.18 11.36 1.64
C ASN A 173 -12.70 10.37 2.73
N PRO A 174 -12.38 10.85 3.95
CA PRO A 174 -11.75 10.04 4.98
C PRO A 174 -12.72 9.02 5.59
N VAL A 175 -14.02 9.19 5.40
CA VAL A 175 -15.07 8.28 5.86
C VAL A 175 -15.91 7.84 4.66
N GLN A 176 -16.20 6.54 4.57
CA GLN A 176 -17.08 5.97 3.54
C GLN A 176 -17.95 4.87 4.12
N THR A 177 -19.17 4.77 3.61
CA THR A 177 -20.11 3.71 3.96
C THR A 177 -20.25 2.69 2.83
N ALA A 178 -20.46 1.43 3.19
CA ALA A 178 -20.81 0.36 2.26
C ALA A 178 -21.84 -0.55 2.92
N SER A 179 -22.96 -0.79 2.23
CA SER A 179 -24.08 -1.58 2.74
C SER A 179 -24.19 -2.89 1.97
N PHE A 180 -24.44 -3.98 2.72
CA PHE A 180 -24.53 -5.33 2.18
C PHE A 180 -25.74 -6.03 2.77
N SER A 181 -26.51 -6.75 1.96
CA SER A 181 -27.50 -7.69 2.48
C SER A 181 -26.80 -8.87 3.17
N PHE A 182 -27.48 -9.56 4.07
CA PHE A 182 -26.96 -10.78 4.70
C PHE A 182 -26.58 -11.85 3.66
N GLU A 183 -27.30 -11.94 2.54
CA GLU A 183 -26.95 -12.84 1.44
C GLU A 183 -25.60 -12.47 0.81
N GLN A 184 -25.33 -11.19 0.60
CA GLN A 184 -24.03 -10.73 0.08
C GLN A 184 -22.91 -11.00 1.08
N VAL A 185 -23.15 -10.83 2.38
CA VAL A 185 -22.18 -11.18 3.42
C VAL A 185 -21.94 -12.69 3.45
N ASP A 186 -22.99 -13.49 3.35
CA ASP A 186 -22.91 -14.96 3.31
C ASP A 186 -22.12 -15.45 2.11
N GLN A 187 -22.36 -14.86 0.93
CA GLN A 187 -21.62 -15.18 -0.28
C GLN A 187 -20.14 -14.80 -0.17
N ALA A 188 -19.82 -13.65 0.40
CA ALA A 188 -18.45 -13.16 0.50
C ALA A 188 -17.62 -13.90 1.57
N LEU A 189 -18.23 -14.17 2.73
CA LEU A 189 -17.53 -14.70 3.90
C LEU A 189 -17.77 -16.21 4.13
N GLY A 190 -18.74 -16.81 3.44
CA GLY A 190 -19.21 -18.17 3.67
C GLY A 190 -19.93 -18.32 5.00
N THR A 191 -20.73 -17.33 5.39
CA THR A 191 -21.54 -17.34 6.62
C THR A 191 -22.97 -17.83 6.34
N SER A 192 -23.86 -17.76 7.32
CA SER A 192 -25.28 -18.13 7.15
C SER A 192 -26.21 -17.19 7.93
N LEU A 193 -25.94 -15.88 7.84
CA LEU A 193 -26.72 -14.83 8.48
C LEU A 193 -28.15 -14.76 7.92
N SER A 194 -28.31 -14.98 6.62
CA SER A 194 -29.62 -14.96 5.93
C SER A 194 -30.54 -16.10 6.34
N ALA A 195 -29.98 -17.22 6.84
CA ALA A 195 -30.73 -18.40 7.26
C ALA A 195 -31.48 -18.21 8.60
N VAL A 196 -31.20 -17.15 9.34
CA VAL A 196 -31.86 -16.86 10.61
C VAL A 196 -33.21 -16.16 10.35
N PRO A 197 -34.36 -16.75 10.74
CA PRO A 197 -35.68 -16.18 10.51
C PRO A 197 -35.81 -14.81 11.17
N VAL A 198 -36.51 -13.86 10.54
CA VAL A 198 -36.69 -12.48 11.06
C VAL A 198 -37.24 -12.47 12.50
N SER A 199 -38.19 -13.36 12.82
CA SER A 199 -38.75 -13.53 14.17
C SER A 199 -37.77 -14.10 15.20
N GLY A 200 -36.69 -14.72 14.75
CA GLY A 200 -35.61 -15.24 15.58
C GLY A 200 -34.46 -14.25 15.77
N ARG A 201 -34.38 -13.16 15.00
CA ARG A 201 -33.22 -12.23 15.02
C ARG A 201 -33.09 -11.40 16.29
N GLU A 202 -34.20 -11.16 17.00
CA GLU A 202 -34.16 -10.52 18.33
C GLU A 202 -33.63 -11.47 19.43
N LYS A 203 -33.71 -12.81 19.23
CA LYS A 203 -33.32 -13.83 20.22
C LYS A 203 -32.01 -14.55 19.89
N ALA A 204 -31.77 -14.81 18.61
CA ALA A 204 -30.49 -15.24 18.08
C ALA A 204 -29.83 -13.97 17.55
N ALA A 205 -28.90 -13.42 18.30
CA ALA A 205 -28.10 -12.29 17.84
C ALA A 205 -27.49 -12.70 16.49
N VAL A 206 -28.00 -12.15 15.38
CA VAL A 206 -27.37 -12.26 14.07
C VAL A 206 -26.20 -11.30 14.11
N ASP A 207 -25.17 -11.75 14.83
CA ASP A 207 -24.28 -10.81 15.47
C ASP A 207 -22.96 -10.80 14.73
N ILE A 208 -22.61 -9.61 14.26
CA ILE A 208 -21.22 -9.30 13.98
C ILE A 208 -20.69 -8.75 15.30
N GLN A 209 -19.90 -9.56 16.02
CA GLN A 209 -19.33 -9.20 17.31
C GLN A 209 -17.86 -8.89 17.16
N LEU A 210 -17.42 -7.86 17.89
CA LEU A 210 -16.02 -7.57 18.05
C LEU A 210 -15.38 -8.53 19.07
N VAL A 211 -14.42 -9.32 18.62
CA VAL A 211 -13.69 -10.27 19.47
C VAL A 211 -12.38 -9.65 19.98
N GLU A 212 -11.63 -8.99 19.11
CA GLU A 212 -10.33 -8.40 19.44
C GLU A 212 -10.15 -7.07 18.71
N LYS A 213 -9.50 -6.11 19.39
CA LYS A 213 -9.02 -4.85 18.80
C LYS A 213 -7.49 -4.86 18.70
N THR A 214 -6.96 -4.13 17.72
CA THR A 214 -5.52 -3.81 17.66
C THR A 214 -5.12 -2.91 18.83
N GLY A 215 -3.82 -2.77 19.09
CA GLY A 215 -3.32 -1.75 20.05
C GLY A 215 -3.72 -0.32 19.66
N THR A 216 -4.20 -0.19 18.42
CA THR A 216 -4.60 1.04 17.78
C THR A 216 -6.08 1.40 17.96
N GLY A 217 -6.89 0.40 18.35
CA GLY A 217 -8.33 0.49 18.54
C GLY A 217 -9.17 0.00 17.35
N ARG A 218 -8.53 -0.42 16.24
CA ARG A 218 -9.22 -0.98 15.07
C ARG A 218 -9.74 -2.39 15.35
N PRO A 219 -10.84 -2.84 14.72
CA PRO A 219 -11.17 -4.25 14.66
C PRO A 219 -9.99 -5.10 14.20
N LYS A 220 -9.72 -6.19 14.93
CA LYS A 220 -8.69 -7.17 14.59
C LYS A 220 -9.31 -8.53 14.30
N VAL A 221 -10.24 -8.98 15.15
CA VAL A 221 -11.00 -10.22 14.98
C VAL A 221 -12.48 -9.95 15.19
N LEU A 222 -13.29 -10.47 14.29
CA LEU A 222 -14.76 -10.41 14.32
C LEU A 222 -15.32 -11.82 14.37
N LEU A 223 -16.35 -12.04 15.16
CA LEU A 223 -17.23 -13.20 15.07
C LEU A 223 -18.42 -12.79 14.20
N ILE A 224 -18.60 -13.45 13.06
CA ILE A 224 -19.72 -13.17 12.14
C ILE A 224 -20.52 -14.48 12.02
N GLY A 225 -21.71 -14.47 12.59
CA GLY A 225 -22.48 -15.70 12.80
C GLY A 225 -21.73 -16.62 13.77
N ASN A 226 -21.31 -17.80 13.30
CA ASN A 226 -20.56 -18.78 14.10
C ASN A 226 -19.08 -18.91 13.70
N ARG A 227 -18.57 -18.01 12.85
CA ARG A 227 -17.20 -18.07 12.33
C ARG A 227 -16.39 -16.84 12.71
N GLN A 228 -15.13 -17.04 13.08
CA GLN A 228 -14.21 -15.95 13.34
C GLN A 228 -13.46 -15.56 12.06
N PHE A 229 -13.32 -14.26 11.85
CA PHE A 229 -12.59 -13.66 10.75
C PHE A 229 -11.61 -12.62 11.27
N SER A 230 -10.44 -12.54 10.65
CA SER A 230 -9.61 -11.34 10.80
C SER A 230 -10.32 -10.16 10.14
N ALA A 231 -10.20 -8.96 10.70
CA ALA A 231 -10.76 -7.75 10.09
C ALA A 231 -10.17 -7.47 8.70
N VAL A 232 -8.93 -7.90 8.45
CA VAL A 232 -8.29 -7.86 7.12
C VAL A 232 -9.07 -8.72 6.13
N ALA A 233 -9.44 -9.95 6.51
CA ALA A 233 -10.22 -10.83 5.63
C ALA A 233 -11.61 -10.24 5.34
N VAL A 234 -12.28 -9.67 6.34
CA VAL A 234 -13.57 -8.99 6.15
C VAL A 234 -13.43 -7.81 5.19
N ARG A 235 -12.40 -6.97 5.38
CA ARG A 235 -12.10 -5.85 4.47
C ARG A 235 -11.91 -6.34 3.04
N ASP A 236 -11.06 -7.34 2.84
CA ASP A 236 -10.68 -7.82 1.51
C ASP A 236 -11.84 -8.52 0.79
N GLN A 237 -12.63 -9.32 1.50
CA GLN A 237 -13.76 -10.07 0.93
C GLN A 237 -14.97 -9.20 0.64
N LEU A 238 -15.21 -8.15 1.44
CA LEU A 238 -16.31 -7.20 1.22
C LEU A 238 -15.89 -5.95 0.44
N GLY A 239 -14.60 -5.80 0.10
CA GLY A 239 -14.09 -4.63 -0.62
C GLY A 239 -14.17 -3.33 0.20
N LEU A 240 -14.03 -3.40 1.52
CA LEU A 240 -14.01 -2.22 2.40
C LEU A 240 -12.70 -1.44 2.21
N ARG A 241 -12.73 -0.12 2.44
CA ARG A 241 -11.54 0.73 2.25
C ARG A 241 -10.44 0.47 3.28
N SER A 242 -10.78 0.13 4.52
CA SER A 242 -9.80 -0.09 5.59
C SER A 242 -10.31 -1.12 6.60
N THR A 243 -9.47 -1.48 7.57
CA THR A 243 -9.87 -2.26 8.76
C THR A 243 -10.36 -1.38 9.91
N SER A 244 -10.28 -0.06 9.78
CA SER A 244 -10.83 0.88 10.75
C SER A 244 -12.30 1.13 10.40
N PHE A 245 -13.18 0.26 10.88
CA PHE A 245 -14.61 0.39 10.61
C PHE A 245 -15.49 0.09 11.82
N THR A 246 -16.70 0.64 11.78
CA THR A 246 -17.84 0.24 12.59
C THR A 246 -18.92 -0.33 11.68
N TRP A 247 -19.93 -0.97 12.26
CA TRP A 247 -21.08 -1.48 11.53
C TRP A 247 -22.37 -1.18 12.27
N ASP A 248 -23.44 -1.09 11.50
CA ASP A 248 -24.81 -1.02 11.99
C ASP A 248 -25.66 -2.05 11.20
N ILE A 249 -26.67 -2.61 11.84
CA ILE A 249 -27.52 -3.66 11.24
C ILE A 249 -28.98 -3.19 11.30
N GLU A 250 -29.57 -2.99 10.12
CA GLU A 250 -30.98 -2.65 9.95
C GLU A 250 -31.66 -3.72 9.09
N GLY A 251 -32.63 -4.44 9.68
CA GLY A 251 -33.35 -5.50 9.00
C GLY A 251 -32.45 -6.67 8.58
N ASP A 252 -32.18 -6.79 7.28
CA ASP A 252 -31.29 -7.79 6.67
C ASP A 252 -30.05 -7.17 6.04
N THR A 253 -29.76 -5.90 6.35
CA THR A 253 -28.67 -5.14 5.78
C THR A 253 -27.67 -4.76 6.86
N VAL A 254 -26.38 -4.98 6.58
CA VAL A 254 -25.25 -4.49 7.38
C VAL A 254 -24.64 -3.30 6.66
N THR A 255 -24.52 -2.17 7.35
CA THR A 255 -23.81 -0.99 6.84
C THR A 255 -22.50 -0.81 7.58
N PHE A 256 -21.38 -0.98 6.88
CA PHE A 256 -20.04 -0.69 7.39
C PHE A 256 -19.69 0.78 7.16
N THR A 257 -19.22 1.46 8.21
CA THR A 257 -18.64 2.81 8.12
C THR A 257 -17.13 2.70 8.31
N THR A 258 -16.37 2.91 7.24
CA THR A 258 -14.90 2.84 7.22
C THR A 258 -14.28 4.21 7.38
N THR A 259 -13.12 4.28 8.05
CA THR A 259 -12.27 5.47 8.13
C THR A 259 -10.89 5.17 7.56
N GLY A 260 -10.36 6.06 6.72
CA GLY A 260 -9.11 5.86 5.98
C GLY A 260 -9.23 4.86 4.82
N ASN A 261 -8.10 4.56 4.19
CA ASN A 261 -7.99 3.74 2.99
C ASN A 261 -6.64 3.01 2.89
N GLY A 262 -6.70 1.69 2.87
CA GLY A 262 -5.57 0.78 2.82
C GLY A 262 -5.28 0.11 4.17
N HIS A 263 -4.09 -0.48 4.27
CA HIS A 263 -3.71 -1.34 5.40
C HIS A 263 -3.32 -0.59 6.68
N GLY A 264 -3.00 0.70 6.61
CA GLY A 264 -2.72 1.53 7.79
C GLY A 264 -1.26 1.50 8.28
N ALA A 265 -0.46 0.48 7.98
CA ALA A 265 0.96 0.46 8.37
C ALA A 265 1.87 1.33 7.47
N GLY A 266 2.91 1.93 8.06
CA GLY A 266 3.94 2.70 7.37
C GLY A 266 3.47 4.06 6.82
N LEU A 267 4.00 4.47 5.67
CA LEU A 267 3.75 5.81 5.10
C LEU A 267 2.27 6.00 4.69
N CYS A 268 1.60 6.97 5.29
CA CYS A 268 0.29 7.45 4.87
C CYS A 268 0.47 8.49 3.76
N GLN A 269 -0.05 8.24 2.55
CA GLN A 269 0.16 9.13 1.39
C GLN A 269 -0.52 10.50 1.55
N TYR A 270 -1.77 10.52 2.03
CA TYR A 270 -2.47 11.77 2.35
C TYR A 270 -1.88 12.48 3.56
N GLY A 271 -1.30 11.73 4.50
CA GLY A 271 -0.53 12.30 5.60
C GLY A 271 0.78 12.93 5.16
N ALA A 272 1.53 12.28 4.26
CA ALA A 272 2.72 12.82 3.62
C ALA A 272 2.41 14.09 2.82
N LYS A 273 1.28 14.12 2.11
CA LYS A 273 0.75 15.33 1.45
C LYS A 273 0.56 16.44 2.46
N GLY A 274 -0.19 16.18 3.54
CA GLY A 274 -0.49 17.20 4.54
C GLY A 274 0.78 17.70 5.24
N MET A 275 1.72 16.82 5.60
CA MET A 275 3.02 17.24 6.13
C MET A 275 3.78 18.14 5.15
N ALA A 276 3.84 17.76 3.88
CA ALA A 276 4.52 18.58 2.87
C ALA A 276 3.82 19.94 2.64
N ASP A 277 2.49 19.99 2.69
CA ASP A 277 1.72 21.24 2.65
C ASP A 277 2.04 22.16 3.85
N HIS A 278 2.46 21.59 4.98
CA HIS A 278 2.93 22.32 6.17
C HIS A 278 4.44 22.60 6.16
N GLY A 279 5.13 22.36 5.04
CA GLY A 279 6.54 22.70 4.85
C GLY A 279 7.55 21.67 5.34
N TYR A 280 7.11 20.50 5.79
CA TYR A 280 8.03 19.41 6.13
C TYR A 280 8.64 18.80 4.87
N ASP A 281 9.96 18.61 4.87
CA ASP A 281 10.65 17.94 3.76
C ASP A 281 10.44 16.41 3.80
N TYR A 282 10.77 15.74 2.70
CA TYR A 282 10.58 14.29 2.59
C TYR A 282 11.37 13.46 3.62
N ARG A 283 12.47 13.99 4.18
CA ARG A 283 13.25 13.27 5.19
C ARG A 283 12.52 13.25 6.52
N VAL A 284 11.93 14.39 6.91
CA VAL A 284 11.08 14.47 8.10
C VAL A 284 9.85 13.60 7.94
N ILE A 285 9.20 13.62 6.76
CA ILE A 285 8.05 12.75 6.45
C ILE A 285 8.42 11.28 6.63
N LEU A 286 9.52 10.82 6.01
CA LEU A 286 9.94 9.44 6.10
C LEU A 286 10.35 9.03 7.52
N GLY A 287 11.08 9.89 8.23
CA GLY A 287 11.49 9.64 9.62
C GLY A 287 10.30 9.56 10.59
N HIS A 288 9.20 10.26 10.29
CA HIS A 288 7.95 10.17 11.04
C HIS A 288 7.28 8.81 10.88
N TYR A 289 7.12 8.33 9.64
CA TYR A 289 6.38 7.10 9.35
C TYR A 289 7.19 5.81 9.52
N TYR A 290 8.51 5.88 9.41
CA TYR A 290 9.41 4.73 9.54
C TYR A 290 10.33 4.92 10.75
N SER A 291 9.79 4.69 11.96
CA SER A 291 10.45 5.03 13.21
C SER A 291 11.81 4.36 13.37
N GLY A 292 12.87 5.16 13.52
CA GLY A 292 14.24 4.66 13.67
C GLY A 292 14.89 4.16 12.37
N ALA A 293 14.22 4.25 11.23
CA ALA A 293 14.83 4.02 9.93
C ALA A 293 15.65 5.24 9.50
N GLU A 294 16.74 4.99 8.78
CA GLU A 294 17.66 6.00 8.26
C GLU A 294 17.62 6.03 6.74
N ILE A 295 17.74 7.24 6.18
CA ILE A 295 17.93 7.42 4.74
C ILE A 295 19.43 7.34 4.45
N ILE A 296 19.83 6.35 3.66
CA ILE A 296 21.20 6.23 3.15
C ILE A 296 21.26 6.54 1.67
N ASP A 297 22.39 7.07 1.22
CA ASP A 297 22.67 7.32 -0.19
C ASP A 297 23.61 6.24 -0.72
N THR A 298 23.08 5.35 -1.55
CA THR A 298 23.81 4.21 -2.14
C THR A 298 24.87 4.63 -3.16
N GLN A 299 24.88 5.91 -3.59
CA GLN A 299 25.86 6.43 -4.53
C GLN A 299 27.04 7.12 -3.86
N LYS A 300 26.90 7.53 -2.59
CA LYS A 300 28.02 8.05 -1.80
C LYS A 300 28.86 6.88 -1.30
N ARG A 301 29.97 6.61 -2.00
CA ARG A 301 31.04 5.75 -1.46
C ARG A 301 31.51 6.36 -0.13
N LYS A 302 31.59 5.53 0.92
CA LYS A 302 32.43 5.82 2.08
C LYS A 302 33.90 5.83 1.66
#